data_AF-A0A6A6CRQ1-F1
#
_entry.id   AF-A0A6A6CRQ1-F1
#
_cell.length_a   1.000
_cell.length_b   1.000
_cell.length_c   1.000
_cell.angle_alpha   90.00
_cell.angle_beta   90.00
_cell.angle_gamma   90.00
#
_symmetry.space_group_name_H-M   'P 1'
#
loop_
_entity.id
_entity.type
_entity.pdbx_description
1 polymer ?
#
loop_
_entity_poly.entity_id
_entity_poly.type
_entity_poly.pdbx_seq_one_letter_code
_entity_poly.pdbx_strand_id
1 'polypeptide(L)'
;MAATAAPATLPPYSQVKIVGSRTIEFSDGFYYNFENAQLLSQAQNVDQMGHLQQIGERVMWRLTLNAWIRGGDSLYQWERMYEGAMGWKTYLAWIADAAGLRNNIMKKGGVSLSVQQHQTMEEQGNFVEKAGGVEALVGAVFEDCGRDHDVTSEVMRRLGIYWPESAGDSAQLKAFLQQLRTIGIIRG
;
A
#
# COMPACT_ATOMS: atom_id res chain seq x y z
N MET A 1 -3.92 -17.69 -34.52
CA MET A 1 -3.36 -16.53 -33.79
C MET A 1 -3.81 -16.65 -32.35
N ALA A 2 -2.89 -16.96 -31.44
CA ALA A 2 -3.20 -16.99 -30.02
C ALA A 2 -3.32 -15.54 -29.55
N ALA A 3 -4.49 -15.16 -29.04
CA ALA A 3 -4.62 -13.95 -28.26
C ALA A 3 -3.70 -14.11 -27.05
N THR A 4 -2.58 -13.39 -27.04
CA THR A 4 -1.79 -13.18 -25.83
C THR A 4 -2.72 -12.49 -24.84
N ALA A 5 -3.27 -13.27 -23.90
CA ALA A 5 -3.93 -12.72 -22.74
C ALA A 5 -2.97 -11.70 -22.11
N ALA A 6 -3.41 -10.45 -21.97
CA ALA A 6 -2.69 -9.48 -21.18
C ALA A 6 -2.39 -10.12 -19.82
N PRO A 7 -1.14 -10.03 -19.30
CA PRO A 7 -0.84 -10.60 -18.00
C PRO A 7 -1.81 -10.02 -16.99
N ALA A 8 -2.47 -10.89 -16.23
CA ALA A 8 -3.38 -10.48 -15.16
C ALA A 8 -2.65 -9.46 -14.27
N THR A 9 -3.13 -8.22 -14.28
CA THR A 9 -2.61 -7.10 -13.49
C THR A 9 -3.08 -7.28 -12.05
N LEU A 10 -2.44 -8.23 -11.35
CA LEU A 10 -2.56 -8.34 -9.92
C LEU A 10 -1.29 -7.81 -9.24
N PRO A 11 -1.42 -7.18 -8.06
CA PRO A 11 -2.67 -6.77 -7.46
C PRO A 11 -3.34 -5.65 -8.29
N PRO A 12 -4.67 -5.63 -8.46
CA PRO A 12 -5.38 -4.53 -9.05
C PRO A 12 -5.34 -3.40 -8.03
N TYR A 13 -4.57 -2.36 -8.33
CA TYR A 13 -4.57 -1.13 -7.58
C TYR A 13 -5.31 -0.06 -8.37
N SER A 14 -5.95 0.86 -7.65
CA SER A 14 -6.51 2.08 -8.21
C SER A 14 -5.54 3.23 -8.01
N GLN A 15 -5.50 4.16 -8.97
CA GLN A 15 -4.79 5.42 -8.76
C GLN A 15 -5.46 6.19 -7.63
N VAL A 16 -4.67 6.70 -6.68
CA VAL A 16 -5.12 7.54 -5.59
C VAL A 16 -4.77 8.98 -5.85
N LYS A 17 -5.70 9.88 -5.54
CA LYS A 17 -5.44 11.30 -5.34
C LYS A 17 -6.04 11.78 -4.02
N ILE A 18 -5.42 12.80 -3.43
CA ILE A 18 -5.98 13.48 -2.26
C ILE A 18 -6.78 14.68 -2.74
N VAL A 19 -8.03 14.78 -2.29
CA VAL A 19 -8.94 15.88 -2.62
C VAL A 19 -9.17 16.74 -1.37
N GLY A 20 -8.73 18.00 -1.45
CA GLY A 20 -8.79 18.91 -0.32
C GLY A 20 -7.91 18.45 0.85
N SER A 21 -8.43 18.53 2.07
CA SER A 21 -7.70 18.18 3.31
C SER A 21 -8.23 16.93 4.01
N ARG A 22 -9.23 16.24 3.45
CA ARG A 22 -9.94 15.16 4.16
C ARG A 22 -10.35 13.96 3.30
N THR A 23 -10.06 13.95 2.01
CA THR A 23 -10.63 12.93 1.13
C THR A 23 -9.52 12.22 0.36
N ILE A 24 -9.56 10.88 0.36
CA ILE A 24 -8.85 10.03 -0.59
C ILE A 24 -9.86 9.64 -1.67
N GLU A 25 -9.52 9.89 -2.93
CA GLU A 25 -10.30 9.46 -4.08
C GLU A 25 -9.50 8.43 -4.89
N PHE A 26 -10.14 7.31 -5.20
CA PHE A 26 -9.61 6.25 -6.03
C PHE A 26 -10.20 6.31 -7.44
N SER A 27 -9.41 5.95 -8.44
CA SER A 27 -9.81 5.99 -9.85
C SER A 27 -11.00 5.09 -10.22
N ASP A 28 -11.34 4.13 -9.35
CA ASP A 28 -12.52 3.26 -9.51
C ASP A 28 -13.82 3.90 -8.99
N GLY A 29 -13.77 5.15 -8.53
CA GLY A 29 -14.93 5.90 -8.03
C GLY A 29 -15.22 5.68 -6.54
N PHE A 30 -14.32 5.02 -5.80
CA PHE A 30 -14.41 4.96 -4.35
C PHE A 30 -13.79 6.19 -3.69
N TYR A 31 -14.39 6.62 -2.58
CA TYR A 31 -13.95 7.76 -1.79
C TYR A 31 -13.92 7.38 -0.32
N TYR A 32 -12.83 7.74 0.35
CA TYR A 32 -12.76 7.71 1.80
C TYR A 32 -12.69 9.15 2.32
N ASN A 33 -13.67 9.55 3.13
CA ASN A 33 -13.73 10.86 3.75
C ASN A 33 -13.36 10.72 5.22
N PHE A 34 -12.25 11.34 5.62
CA PHE A 34 -11.82 11.39 7.00
C PHE A 34 -12.78 12.23 7.84
N GLU A 35 -13.22 11.67 8.96
CA GLU A 35 -13.91 12.44 10.01
C GLU A 35 -12.91 13.40 10.67
N ASN A 36 -11.71 12.91 10.95
CA ASN A 36 -10.60 13.69 11.48
C ASN A 36 -9.54 13.97 10.38
N ALA A 37 -9.67 15.12 9.74
CA ALA A 37 -8.73 15.61 8.72
C ALA A 37 -7.26 15.69 9.21
N GLN A 38 -7.00 15.76 10.52
CA GLN A 38 -5.64 15.78 11.05
C GLN A 38 -4.92 14.44 10.82
N LEU A 39 -5.64 13.32 10.81
CA LEU A 39 -5.05 11.99 10.58
C LEU A 39 -4.49 11.89 9.16
N LEU A 40 -5.23 12.36 8.16
CA LEU A 40 -4.74 12.45 6.79
C LEU A 40 -3.54 13.39 6.69
N SER A 41 -3.62 14.58 7.31
CA SER A 41 -2.50 15.54 7.30
C SER A 41 -1.23 14.98 7.96
N GLN A 42 -1.36 14.21 9.05
CA GLN A 42 -0.23 13.57 9.74
C GLN A 42 0.36 12.45 8.89
N ALA A 43 -0.47 11.62 8.27
CA ALA A 43 -0.02 10.56 7.35
C ALA A 43 0.70 11.12 6.12
N GLN A 44 0.38 12.35 5.72
CA GLN A 44 1.05 13.05 4.63
C GLN A 44 2.40 13.66 5.02
N ASN A 45 2.68 13.86 6.31
CA ASN A 45 3.87 14.56 6.74
C ASN A 45 4.92 13.57 7.25
N VAL A 46 6.06 13.47 6.55
CA VAL A 46 7.16 12.55 6.89
C VAL A 46 7.62 12.71 8.35
N ASP A 47 7.58 13.93 8.88
CA ASP A 47 8.02 14.24 10.24
C ASP A 47 6.98 13.86 11.32
N GLN A 48 5.72 13.60 10.93
CA GLN A 48 4.59 13.34 11.84
C GLN A 48 3.97 11.95 11.67
N MET A 49 4.26 11.27 10.57
CA MET A 49 3.60 10.01 10.20
C MET A 49 4.02 8.81 11.05
N GLY A 50 5.09 8.91 11.85
CA GLY A 50 5.74 7.76 12.49
C GLY A 50 4.83 6.92 13.41
N HIS A 51 3.89 7.52 14.13
CA HIS A 51 2.93 6.76 14.95
C HIS A 51 1.90 6.01 14.10
N LEU A 52 1.35 6.69 13.09
CA LEU A 52 0.38 6.10 12.16
C LEU A 52 1.02 5.00 11.31
N GLN A 53 2.30 5.17 10.93
CA GLN A 53 3.09 4.16 10.25
C GLN A 53 3.14 2.85 11.05
N GLN A 54 3.46 2.92 12.35
CA GLN A 54 3.54 1.74 13.21
C GLN A 54 2.19 1.03 13.36
N ILE A 55 1.09 1.79 13.44
CA ILE A 55 -0.27 1.24 13.45
C ILE A 55 -0.54 0.53 12.13
N GLY A 56 -0.31 1.21 11.00
CA GLY A 56 -0.52 0.67 9.67
C GLY A 56 0.24 -0.61 9.41
N GLU A 57 1.53 -0.66 9.75
CA GLU A 57 2.36 -1.87 9.60
C GLU A 57 1.73 -3.08 10.30
N ARG A 58 1.27 -2.91 11.55
CA ARG A 58 0.62 -3.97 12.33
C ARG A 58 -0.75 -4.36 11.78
N VAL A 59 -1.53 -3.37 11.35
CA VAL A 59 -2.87 -3.57 10.77
C VAL A 59 -2.78 -4.32 9.45
N MET A 60 -1.85 -3.92 8.56
CA MET A 60 -1.61 -4.61 7.29
C MET A 60 -1.21 -6.06 7.51
N TRP A 61 -0.26 -6.32 8.42
CA TRP A 61 0.18 -7.68 8.80
C TRP A 61 -1.02 -8.52 9.23
N ARG A 62 -1.84 -8.00 10.16
CA ARG A 62 -2.96 -8.76 10.73
C ARG A 62 -4.08 -9.00 9.72
N LEU A 63 -4.47 -7.98 8.95
CA LEU A 63 -5.59 -8.08 8.02
C LEU A 63 -5.25 -8.98 6.82
N THR A 64 -4.01 -8.93 6.31
CA THR A 64 -3.55 -9.83 5.26
C THR A 64 -3.40 -11.27 5.77
N LEU A 65 -2.94 -11.49 7.00
CA LEU A 65 -2.93 -12.83 7.62
C LEU A 65 -4.34 -13.43 7.70
N ASN A 66 -5.31 -12.65 8.17
CA ASN A 66 -6.69 -13.12 8.28
C ASN A 66 -7.29 -13.47 6.90
N ALA A 67 -6.98 -12.69 5.86
CA ALA A 67 -7.37 -13.00 4.49
C ALA A 67 -6.74 -14.31 4.02
N TRP A 68 -5.45 -14.48 4.27
CA TRP A 68 -4.68 -15.68 3.93
C TRP A 68 -5.23 -16.96 4.56
N ILE A 69 -5.47 -16.93 5.88
CA ILE A 69 -6.03 -18.08 6.62
C ILE A 69 -7.43 -18.42 6.10
N ARG A 70 -8.27 -17.42 5.82
CA ARG A 70 -9.61 -17.64 5.24
C ARG A 70 -9.56 -18.27 3.85
N GLY A 71 -8.51 -18.00 3.08
CA GLY A 71 -8.24 -18.64 1.80
C GLY A 71 -7.85 -20.12 1.89
N GLY A 72 -7.62 -20.66 3.10
CA GLY A 72 -7.26 -22.06 3.32
C GLY A 72 -5.78 -22.39 3.15
N ASP A 73 -4.93 -21.37 2.99
CA ASP A 73 -3.47 -21.54 2.89
C ASP A 73 -2.81 -21.61 4.28
N SER A 74 -1.57 -22.12 4.35
CA SER A 74 -0.87 -22.30 5.63
C SER A 74 -0.23 -21.02 6.17
N LEU A 75 -0.20 -20.88 7.50
CA LEU A 75 0.49 -19.79 8.21
C LEU A 75 1.97 -19.70 7.81
N TYR A 76 2.65 -20.85 7.70
CA TYR A 76 4.06 -20.88 7.30
C TYR A 76 4.29 -20.30 5.90
N GLN A 77 3.39 -20.58 4.94
CA GLN A 77 3.49 -19.97 3.61
C GLN A 77 3.25 -18.46 3.68
N TRP A 78 2.27 -18.04 4.49
CA TRP A 78 1.99 -16.62 4.70
C TRP A 78 3.20 -15.87 5.24
N GLU A 79 3.82 -16.35 6.32
CA GLU A 79 5.00 -15.72 6.93
C GLU A 79 6.12 -15.56 5.88
N ARG A 80 6.40 -16.61 5.10
CA ARG A 80 7.40 -16.53 4.02
C ARG A 80 7.07 -15.50 2.93
N MET A 81 5.79 -15.32 2.60
CA MET A 81 5.38 -14.35 1.57
C MET A 81 5.27 -12.94 2.12
N TYR A 82 4.77 -12.76 3.33
CA TYR A 82 4.68 -11.44 3.94
C TYR A 82 6.08 -10.95 4.31
N GLU A 83 6.84 -11.71 5.08
CA GLU A 83 8.18 -11.33 5.54
C GLU A 83 9.24 -11.41 4.44
N GLY A 84 9.00 -12.14 3.35
CA GLY A 84 9.92 -12.26 2.21
C GLY A 84 9.48 -11.51 0.96
N ALA A 85 8.38 -10.76 1.01
CA ALA A 85 7.88 -10.01 -0.14
C ALA A 85 6.93 -8.85 0.24
N MET A 86 5.68 -9.14 0.62
CA MET A 86 4.63 -8.11 0.71
C MET A 86 4.85 -7.08 1.83
N GLY A 87 5.50 -7.48 2.93
CA GLY A 87 5.85 -6.60 4.04
C GLY A 87 7.12 -5.79 3.81
N TRP A 88 7.81 -5.97 2.68
CA TRP A 88 9.05 -5.26 2.41
C TRP A 88 8.79 -3.80 2.04
N LYS A 89 9.62 -2.91 2.58
CA LYS A 89 9.57 -1.49 2.26
C LYS A 89 9.75 -1.24 0.75
N THR A 90 10.51 -2.07 0.03
CA THR A 90 10.64 -1.94 -1.44
C THR A 90 9.38 -2.32 -2.20
N TYR A 91 8.64 -3.33 -1.75
CA TYR A 91 7.32 -3.67 -2.30
C TYR A 91 6.30 -2.55 -2.04
N LEU A 92 6.22 -2.07 -0.80
CA LEU A 92 5.30 -0.99 -0.42
C LEU A 92 5.66 0.32 -1.14
N ALA A 93 6.94 0.60 -1.35
CA ALA A 93 7.38 1.73 -2.15
C ALA A 93 6.95 1.61 -3.62
N TRP A 94 7.05 0.42 -4.20
CA TRP A 94 6.55 0.16 -5.54
C TRP A 94 5.04 0.36 -5.62
N ILE A 95 4.26 -0.14 -4.65
CA ILE A 95 2.82 0.12 -4.54
C ILE A 95 2.54 1.62 -4.46
N ALA A 96 3.31 2.36 -3.67
CA ALA A 96 3.16 3.81 -3.55
C ALA A 96 3.35 4.54 -4.89
N ASP A 97 4.32 4.11 -5.70
CA ASP A 97 4.53 4.65 -7.04
C ASP A 97 3.42 4.21 -7.99
N ALA A 98 3.06 2.93 -7.97
CA ALA A 98 2.06 2.32 -8.84
C ALA A 98 0.68 2.94 -8.63
N ALA A 99 0.27 3.17 -7.39
CA ALA A 99 -1.01 3.80 -7.04
C ALA A 99 -0.97 5.34 -7.07
N GLY A 100 0.15 5.97 -7.46
CA GLY A 100 0.26 7.42 -7.52
C GLY A 100 0.28 8.13 -6.16
N LEU A 101 0.54 7.41 -5.05
CA LEU A 101 0.61 7.96 -3.70
C LEU A 101 1.79 8.92 -3.51
N ARG A 102 2.90 8.68 -4.21
CA ARG A 102 4.15 9.48 -4.09
C ARG A 102 3.91 10.98 -4.24
N ASN A 103 3.11 11.39 -5.21
CA ASN A 103 2.87 12.81 -5.53
C ASN A 103 1.79 13.44 -4.63
N ASN A 104 0.99 12.61 -3.96
CA ASN A 104 -0.22 13.03 -3.27
C ASN A 104 -0.08 12.99 -1.75
N ILE A 105 0.85 12.21 -1.22
CA ILE A 105 0.94 11.95 0.21
C ILE A 105 2.16 12.58 0.84
N MET A 106 3.35 12.49 0.26
CA MET A 106 4.56 12.87 0.99
C MET A 106 4.87 14.36 0.91
N LYS A 107 4.64 15.08 2.01
CA LYS A 107 5.09 16.47 2.24
C LYS A 107 6.19 16.45 3.30
N LYS A 108 7.25 17.22 3.07
CA LYS A 108 8.32 17.45 4.07
C LYS A 108 8.30 18.92 4.46
N GLY A 109 8.20 19.21 5.77
CA GLY A 109 8.09 20.60 6.24
C GLY A 109 6.89 21.39 5.68
N GLY A 110 5.80 20.71 5.29
CA GLY A 110 4.60 21.36 4.74
C GLY A 110 4.69 21.78 3.27
N VAL A 111 5.82 21.57 2.61
CA VAL A 111 6.01 21.87 1.18
C VAL A 111 5.77 20.60 0.37
N SER A 112 4.95 20.72 -0.68
CA SER A 112 4.85 19.67 -1.70
C SER A 112 6.20 19.62 -2.41
N LEU A 113 6.90 18.49 -2.31
CA LEU A 113 8.20 18.32 -2.95
C LEU A 113 8.03 18.53 -4.46
N SER A 114 8.90 19.35 -5.06
CA SER A 114 8.86 19.62 -6.50
C SER A 114 9.47 18.45 -7.28
N VAL A 115 9.07 18.25 -8.54
CA VAL A 115 9.58 17.17 -9.42
C VAL A 115 11.11 17.12 -9.46
N GLN A 116 11.80 18.26 -9.37
CA GLN A 116 13.27 18.33 -9.34
C GLN A 116 13.90 17.94 -7.99
N GLN A 117 13.27 18.24 -6.85
CA GLN A 117 13.71 17.75 -5.54
C GLN A 117 13.40 16.25 -5.37
N HIS A 118 12.40 15.75 -6.10
CA HIS A 118 12.09 14.33 -6.18
C HIS A 118 13.08 13.51 -7.01
N GLN A 119 13.78 14.13 -7.97
CA GLN A 119 14.79 13.48 -8.83
C GLN A 119 16.12 13.27 -8.10
N THR A 120 16.56 14.19 -7.24
CA THR A 120 17.77 13.98 -6.42
C THR A 120 17.57 12.96 -5.29
N MET A 121 16.32 12.64 -4.93
CA MET A 121 15.98 11.55 -4.00
C MET A 121 15.78 10.18 -4.69
N GLU A 122 16.03 10.07 -6.00
CA GLU A 122 15.99 8.78 -6.73
C GLU A 122 17.15 7.85 -6.36
N GLU A 123 18.17 8.37 -5.67
CA GLU A 123 19.35 7.61 -5.25
C GLU A 123 19.10 6.93 -3.88
N GLN A 124 18.64 5.68 -3.94
CA GLN A 124 18.80 4.60 -2.94
C GLN A 124 18.18 4.77 -1.52
N GLY A 125 17.64 5.93 -1.13
CA GLY A 125 17.12 6.19 0.23
C GLY A 125 15.58 6.29 0.40
N ASN A 126 14.81 6.44 -0.68
CA ASN A 126 13.41 6.91 -0.64
C ASN A 126 12.35 5.80 -0.44
N PHE A 127 12.72 4.52 -0.58
CA PHE A 127 11.73 3.44 -0.43
C PHE A 127 11.17 3.34 1.00
N VAL A 128 11.94 3.75 2.02
CA VAL A 128 11.49 3.76 3.43
C VAL A 128 10.40 4.81 3.65
N GLU A 129 10.56 6.02 3.11
CA GLU A 129 9.57 7.09 3.24
C GLU A 129 8.28 6.75 2.48
N LYS A 130 8.40 6.21 1.25
CA LYS A 130 7.24 5.77 0.46
C LYS A 130 6.47 4.66 1.14
N ALA A 131 7.17 3.64 1.62
CA ALA A 131 6.55 2.56 2.39
C ALA A 131 5.90 3.10 3.67
N GLY A 132 6.59 4.01 4.37
CA GLY A 132 6.07 4.67 5.55
C GLY A 132 4.82 5.49 5.29
N GLY A 133 4.72 6.15 4.14
CA GLY A 133 3.52 6.87 3.73
C GLY A 133 2.33 5.96 3.44
N VAL A 134 2.56 4.79 2.82
CA VAL A 134 1.53 3.76 2.62
C VAL A 134 1.02 3.24 3.97
N GLU A 135 1.95 2.85 4.85
CA GLU A 135 1.66 2.38 6.20
C GLU A 135 0.89 3.44 7.00
N ALA A 136 1.36 4.68 6.98
CA ALA A 136 0.72 5.77 7.70
C ALA A 136 -0.68 6.08 7.18
N LEU A 137 -0.92 5.97 5.87
CA LEU A 137 -2.26 6.13 5.30
C LEU A 137 -3.21 5.04 5.81
N VAL A 138 -2.77 3.78 5.80
CA VAL A 138 -3.57 2.66 6.32
C VAL A 138 -3.85 2.84 7.81
N GLY A 139 -2.84 3.24 8.60
CA GLY A 139 -3.00 3.52 10.02
C GLY A 139 -3.94 4.69 10.30
N ALA A 140 -3.89 5.75 9.49
CA ALA A 140 -4.79 6.89 9.57
C ALA A 140 -6.25 6.49 9.32
N VAL A 141 -6.50 5.71 8.26
CA VAL A 141 -7.85 5.19 7.96
C VAL A 141 -8.36 4.32 9.10
N PHE A 142 -7.52 3.41 9.61
CA PHE A 142 -7.90 2.50 10.68
C PHE A 142 -8.29 3.23 11.98
N GLU A 143 -7.55 4.28 12.37
CA GLU A 143 -7.90 5.07 13.55
C GLU A 143 -9.13 5.96 13.30
N ASP A 144 -9.27 6.52 12.09
CA ASP A 144 -10.39 7.40 11.74
C ASP A 144 -11.73 6.65 11.69
N CYS A 145 -11.76 5.44 11.12
CA CYS A 145 -12.97 4.63 11.03
C CYS A 145 -13.32 3.88 12.34
N GLY A 146 -12.70 4.23 13.48
CA GLY A 146 -12.96 3.58 14.76
C GLY A 146 -12.50 2.11 14.80
N ARG A 147 -11.45 1.77 14.05
CA ARG A 147 -10.87 0.42 13.94
C ARG A 147 -11.77 -0.59 13.23
N ASP A 148 -12.61 -0.10 12.32
CA ASP A 148 -13.39 -0.95 11.43
C ASP A 148 -12.47 -1.68 10.43
N HIS A 149 -12.40 -3.00 10.59
CA HIS A 149 -11.57 -3.86 9.77
C HIS A 149 -12.05 -3.93 8.31
N ASP A 150 -13.36 -3.88 8.07
CA ASP A 150 -13.92 -4.02 6.73
C ASP A 150 -13.63 -2.76 5.91
N VAL A 151 -13.84 -1.57 6.50
CA VAL A 151 -13.49 -0.29 5.87
C VAL A 151 -11.99 -0.20 5.59
N THR A 152 -11.16 -0.61 6.54
CA THR A 152 -9.71 -0.59 6.39
C THR A 152 -9.23 -1.55 5.31
N SER A 153 -9.75 -2.78 5.30
CA SER A 153 -9.46 -3.78 4.27
C SER A 153 -9.86 -3.29 2.89
N GLU A 154 -10.98 -2.58 2.77
CA GLU A 154 -11.51 -2.07 1.50
C GLU A 154 -10.63 -0.94 0.92
N VAL A 155 -10.01 -0.11 1.77
CA VAL A 155 -8.96 0.84 1.37
C VAL A 155 -7.69 0.10 0.97
N MET A 156 -7.20 -0.83 1.79
CA MET A 156 -5.99 -1.61 1.51
C MET A 156 -6.11 -2.40 0.20
N ARG A 157 -7.31 -2.91 -0.12
CA ARG A 157 -7.60 -3.64 -1.36
C ARG A 157 -7.38 -2.77 -2.58
N ARG A 158 -7.90 -1.53 -2.57
CA ARG A 158 -7.71 -0.58 -3.67
C ARG A 158 -6.29 -0.07 -3.80
N LEU A 159 -5.53 -0.06 -2.71
CA LEU A 159 -4.09 0.19 -2.74
C LEU A 159 -3.30 -1.01 -3.30
N GLY A 160 -3.92 -2.17 -3.49
CA GLY A 160 -3.22 -3.38 -3.94
C GLY A 160 -2.42 -4.09 -2.82
N ILE A 161 -2.76 -3.85 -1.56
CA ILE A 161 -2.05 -4.39 -0.39
C ILE A 161 -2.82 -5.56 0.23
N TYR A 162 -4.15 -5.52 0.17
CA TYR A 162 -5.00 -6.55 0.77
C TYR A 162 -5.15 -7.77 -0.16
N TRP A 163 -4.24 -8.73 -0.03
CA TRP A 163 -4.22 -9.97 -0.80
C TRP A 163 -3.75 -11.15 0.06
N PRO A 164 -4.15 -12.40 -0.27
CA PRO A 164 -5.14 -12.83 -1.26
C PRO A 164 -6.56 -12.87 -0.68
N GLU A 165 -7.59 -12.68 -1.52
CA GLU A 165 -9.01 -12.78 -1.12
C GLU A 165 -9.58 -14.20 -1.26
N SER A 166 -8.94 -15.03 -2.07
CA SER A 166 -9.31 -16.42 -2.31
C SER A 166 -8.08 -17.30 -2.56
N ALA A 167 -8.27 -18.62 -2.49
CA ALA A 167 -7.22 -19.58 -2.87
C ALA A 167 -6.72 -19.39 -4.32
N GLY A 168 -7.59 -18.94 -5.23
CA GLY A 168 -7.23 -18.63 -6.62
C GLY A 168 -6.31 -17.41 -6.75
N ASP A 169 -6.45 -16.44 -5.85
CA ASP A 169 -5.63 -15.23 -5.83
C ASP A 169 -4.23 -15.49 -5.27
N SER A 170 -4.10 -16.46 -4.35
CA SER A 170 -2.82 -16.89 -3.78
C SER A 170 -1.81 -17.33 -4.86
N ALA A 171 -2.26 -18.12 -5.84
CA ALA A 171 -1.41 -18.57 -6.94
C ALA A 171 -0.95 -17.42 -7.85
N GLN A 172 -1.86 -16.48 -8.15
CA GLN A 172 -1.54 -15.34 -9.00
C GLN A 172 -0.64 -14.33 -8.28
N LEU A 173 -0.87 -14.09 -6.99
CA LEU A 173 0.01 -13.30 -6.13
C LEU A 173 1.42 -13.90 -6.09
N LYS A 174 1.55 -15.22 -5.92
CA LYS A 174 2.86 -15.91 -5.98
C LYS A 174 3.59 -15.66 -7.31
N ALA A 175 2.88 -15.77 -8.44
CA ALA A 175 3.45 -15.50 -9.75
C ALA A 175 3.86 -14.03 -9.92
N PHE A 176 3.03 -13.10 -9.45
CA PHE A 176 3.31 -11.67 -9.48
C PHE A 176 4.54 -11.30 -8.63
N LEU A 177 4.61 -11.78 -7.38
CA LEU A 177 5.76 -11.54 -6.52
C LEU A 177 7.05 -12.12 -7.13
N GLN A 178 6.96 -13.23 -7.86
CA GLN A 178 8.10 -13.77 -8.60
C GLN A 178 8.56 -12.84 -9.74
N GLN A 179 7.63 -12.22 -10.47
CA GLN A 179 7.98 -11.21 -11.48
C GLN A 179 8.70 -10.02 -10.85
N LEU A 180 8.21 -9.53 -9.70
CA LEU A 180 8.85 -8.44 -8.95
C LEU A 180 10.26 -8.79 -8.48
N ARG A 181 10.53 -10.05 -8.13
CA ARG A 181 11.89 -10.53 -7.85
C ARG A 181 12.77 -10.50 -9.09
N THR A 182 12.26 -10.95 -10.24
CA THR A 182 13.02 -10.95 -11.50
C THR A 182 13.45 -9.54 -11.92
N ILE A 183 12.62 -8.52 -11.67
CA ILE A 183 12.96 -7.12 -11.96
C ILE A 183 13.66 -6.39 -10.80
N GLY A 184 14.01 -7.11 -9.72
CA GLY A 184 14.83 -6.59 -8.61
C GLY A 184 14.11 -5.70 -7.60
N ILE A 185 12.77 -5.67 -7.61
CA ILE A 185 11.97 -4.87 -6.66
C ILE A 185 11.90 -5.55 -5.29
N ILE A 186 11.77 -6.87 -5.28
CA ILE A 186 11.82 -7.70 -4.07
C ILE A 186 13.13 -8.48 -4.13
N ARG A 187 13.90 -8.51 -3.03
CA ARG A 187 15.13 -9.33 -3.04
C ARG A 187 14.74 -10.80 -2.88
N GLY A 188 15.37 -11.64 -3.70
CA GLY A 188 15.23 -13.10 -3.67
C GLY A 188 16.03 -13.74 -2.55
#